data_AF-A0A5N6I660-F1
#
_entry.id   AF-A0A5N6I660-F1
#
_cell.length_a   1.000
_cell.length_b   1.000
_cell.length_c   1.000
_cell.angle_alpha   90.00
_cell.angle_beta   90.00
_cell.angle_gamma   90.00
#
_symmetry.space_group_name_H-M   'P 1'
#
loop_
_entity.id
_entity.type
_entity.pdbx_description
1 polymer ?
#
loop_
_entity_poly.entity_id
_entity_poly.type
_entity_poly.pdbx_seq_one_letter_code
_entity_poly.pdbx_strand_id
1 'polypeptide(L)'
;MVNILCLAALGLAALSQATTLHVNKGYITVDDAAVRSSVTVSSPITIYAGFDGTSTKEYIKPGCSLEASWPSDYGDIYFGADNCLYDSNGQNINGQCCKDPGDLSEVKNPYYG
;
A
#
# COMPACT_ATOMS: atom_id res chain seq x y z
N MET A 1 -7.21 33.58 -45.76
CA MET A 1 -6.19 33.47 -44.69
C MET A 1 -6.89 32.94 -43.46
N VAL A 2 -6.77 31.64 -43.18
CA VAL A 2 -7.36 31.03 -41.98
C VAL A 2 -6.24 30.85 -40.97
N ASN A 3 -6.21 31.72 -39.97
CA ASN A 3 -5.23 31.68 -38.90
C ASN A 3 -5.71 30.70 -37.84
N ILE A 4 -5.39 29.41 -38.02
CA ILE A 4 -5.65 28.38 -37.02
C ILE A 4 -4.55 28.49 -35.97
N LEU A 5 -4.84 29.23 -34.90
CA LEU A 5 -4.10 29.18 -33.65
C LEU A 5 -4.29 27.79 -33.05
N CYS A 6 -3.33 26.90 -33.32
CA CYS A 6 -3.23 25.63 -32.64
C CYS A 6 -2.78 25.93 -31.20
N LEU A 7 -3.73 26.01 -30.27
CA LEU A 7 -3.42 25.95 -28.84
C LEU A 7 -2.81 24.58 -28.58
N ALA A 8 -1.48 24.52 -28.50
CA ALA A 8 -0.79 23.40 -27.89
C ALA A 8 -1.15 23.42 -26.40
N ALA A 9 -2.23 22.74 -26.04
CA ALA A 9 -2.42 22.28 -24.69
C ALA A 9 -1.24 21.34 -24.40
N LEU A 10 -0.22 21.85 -23.71
CA LEU A 10 0.75 21.04 -23.00
C LEU A 10 -0.06 20.25 -21.98
N GLY A 11 -0.58 19.10 -22.41
CA GLY A 11 -1.04 18.08 -21.50
C GLY A 11 0.16 17.72 -20.65
N LEU A 12 0.22 18.26 -19.43
CA LEU A 12 0.92 17.59 -18.36
C LEU A 12 0.21 16.25 -18.19
N ALA A 13 0.66 15.26 -18.95
CA ALA A 13 0.49 13.88 -18.53
C ALA A 13 1.20 13.83 -17.18
N ALA A 14 0.41 13.90 -16.10
CA ALA A 14 0.89 13.50 -14.79
C ALA A 14 1.36 12.06 -14.98
N LEU A 15 2.68 11.88 -15.09
CA LEU A 15 3.30 10.57 -15.01
C LEU A 15 2.96 10.09 -13.61
N SER A 16 1.91 9.25 -13.51
CA SER A 16 1.60 8.51 -12.30
C SER A 16 2.86 7.72 -11.95
N GLN A 17 3.65 8.23 -11.01
CA GLN A 17 4.84 7.52 -10.57
C GLN A 17 4.33 6.40 -9.68
N ALA A 18 4.64 5.16 -10.06
CA ALA A 18 4.24 4.02 -9.26
C ALA A 18 4.89 4.14 -7.87
N THR A 19 4.10 4.01 -6.82
CA THR A 19 4.57 4.15 -5.44
C THR A 19 5.23 2.86 -4.99
N THR A 20 6.43 2.94 -4.41
CA THR A 20 7.01 1.79 -3.70
C THR A 20 6.51 1.80 -2.26
N LEU A 21 5.80 0.75 -1.85
CA LEU A 21 5.45 0.48 -0.46
C LEU A 21 6.54 -0.40 0.16
N HIS A 22 7.22 0.11 1.19
CA HIS A 22 8.22 -0.59 1.99
C HIS A 22 7.58 -1.15 3.28
N VAL A 23 8.01 -2.31 3.72
CA VAL A 23 7.51 -3.00 4.92
C VAL A 23 8.63 -3.08 5.95
N ASN A 24 8.49 -2.34 7.05
CA ASN A 24 9.59 -2.19 8.01
C ASN A 24 9.67 -3.33 9.04
N LYS A 25 8.59 -4.10 9.23
CA LYS A 25 8.56 -5.21 10.20
C LYS A 25 7.56 -6.29 9.79
N GLY A 26 8.01 -7.54 9.85
CA GLY A 26 7.20 -8.69 9.49
C GLY A 26 6.79 -8.66 8.02
N TYR A 27 5.84 -9.52 7.65
CA TYR A 27 5.25 -9.57 6.32
C TYR A 27 3.79 -9.16 6.37
N ILE A 28 3.34 -8.53 5.29
CA ILE A 28 1.95 -8.12 5.07
C ILE A 28 1.43 -8.82 3.81
N THR A 29 0.12 -8.70 3.56
CA THR A 29 -0.42 -8.89 2.22
C THR A 29 -0.94 -7.56 1.69
N VAL A 30 -0.76 -7.35 0.38
CA VAL A 30 -1.34 -6.24 -0.37
C VAL A 30 -2.14 -6.85 -1.50
N ASP A 31 -3.46 -6.61 -1.51
CA ASP A 31 -4.39 -7.21 -2.49
C ASP A 31 -4.14 -8.72 -2.69
N ASP A 32 -4.05 -9.45 -1.56
CA ASP A 32 -3.77 -10.88 -1.45
C ASP A 32 -2.37 -11.37 -1.86
N ALA A 33 -1.48 -10.47 -2.29
CA ALA A 33 -0.08 -10.80 -2.57
C ALA A 33 0.81 -10.60 -1.32
N ALA A 34 1.65 -11.60 -1.01
CA ALA A 34 2.59 -11.50 0.09
C ALA A 34 3.70 -10.48 -0.20
N VAL A 35 3.95 -9.57 0.75
CA VAL A 35 5.01 -8.56 0.66
C VAL A 35 5.95 -8.72 1.84
N ARG A 36 7.22 -9.02 1.53
CA ARG A 36 8.26 -9.34 2.53
C ARG A 36 9.28 -8.23 2.76
N SER A 37 9.38 -7.29 1.82
CA SER A 37 10.30 -6.15 1.91
C SER A 37 9.67 -4.91 1.30
N SER A 38 9.29 -4.98 0.02
CA SER A 38 8.66 -3.89 -0.68
C SER A 38 7.89 -4.38 -1.89
N VAL A 39 6.95 -3.57 -2.37
CA VAL A 39 6.16 -3.81 -3.58
C VAL A 39 5.83 -2.49 -4.26
N THR A 40 5.75 -2.49 -5.58
CA THR A 40 5.22 -1.35 -6.33
C THR A 40 3.70 -1.46 -6.42
N VAL A 41 3.01 -0.41 -6.01
CA VAL A 41 1.55 -0.39 -5.86
C VAL A 41 0.95 0.89 -6.43
N SER A 42 -0.34 0.84 -6.75
CA SER A 42 -1.16 2.00 -7.11
C SER A 42 -2.35 2.08 -6.17
N SER A 43 -2.53 3.23 -5.52
CA SER A 43 -3.68 3.49 -4.65
C SER A 43 -5.01 3.47 -5.43
N PRO A 44 -6.13 3.04 -4.80
CA PRO A 44 -6.21 2.50 -3.44
C PRO A 44 -5.82 1.01 -3.37
N ILE A 45 -5.32 0.57 -2.22
CA ILE A 45 -4.97 -0.84 -1.95
C ILE A 45 -5.55 -1.30 -0.61
N THR A 46 -5.70 -2.61 -0.44
CA THR A 46 -5.99 -3.21 0.87
C THR A 46 -4.74 -3.87 1.42
N ILE A 47 -4.36 -3.47 2.63
CA ILE A 47 -3.25 -4.07 3.39
C ILE A 47 -3.85 -4.92 4.51
N TYR A 48 -3.42 -6.17 4.62
CA TYR A 48 -3.59 -6.96 5.84
C TYR A 48 -2.25 -7.13 6.53
N ALA A 49 -2.24 -7.03 7.85
CA ALA A 49 -1.01 -7.12 8.64
C ALA A 49 -1.26 -7.81 10.00
N GLY A 50 -0.23 -7.83 10.85
CA GLY A 50 -0.31 -8.46 12.18
C GLY A 50 -0.42 -9.99 12.12
N PHE A 51 0.09 -10.61 11.06
CA PHE A 51 0.11 -12.06 10.90
C PHE A 51 1.01 -12.73 11.95
N ASP A 52 0.57 -13.88 12.47
CA ASP A 52 1.41 -14.78 13.27
C ASP A 52 2.45 -15.45 12.37
N GLY A 53 3.68 -14.95 12.41
CA GLY A 53 4.81 -15.47 11.63
C GLY A 53 5.28 -16.88 12.01
N THR A 54 4.72 -17.47 13.07
CA THR A 54 5.01 -18.87 13.47
C THR A 54 3.99 -19.85 12.89
N SER A 55 2.88 -19.36 12.32
CA SER A 55 1.83 -20.21 11.75
C SER A 55 2.28 -20.90 10.47
N THR A 56 1.99 -22.20 10.39
CA THR A 56 2.22 -23.04 9.20
C THR A 56 0.99 -23.18 8.31
N LYS A 57 -0.12 -22.48 8.61
CA LYS A 57 -1.34 -22.55 7.79
C LYS A 57 -1.18 -21.77 6.49
N GLU A 58 -1.78 -22.28 5.41
CA GLU A 58 -1.82 -21.59 4.11
C GLU A 58 -2.69 -20.31 4.15
N TYR A 59 -3.80 -20.37 4.88
CA TYR A 59 -4.70 -19.25 5.14
C TYR A 59 -4.78 -19.00 6.63
N ILE A 60 -4.79 -17.73 7.02
CA ILE A 60 -4.85 -17.32 8.43
C ILE A 60 -5.59 -15.99 8.55
N LYS A 61 -6.26 -15.81 9.69
CA LYS A 61 -6.85 -14.52 10.05
C LYS A 61 -5.74 -13.50 10.34
N PRO A 62 -5.68 -12.38 9.60
CA PRO A 62 -4.75 -11.30 9.91
C PRO A 62 -5.12 -10.62 11.23
N GLY A 63 -4.15 -9.93 11.83
CA GLY A 63 -4.38 -9.17 13.05
C GLY A 63 -5.05 -7.82 12.81
N CYS A 64 -4.96 -7.26 11.60
CA CYS A 64 -5.59 -6.00 11.23
C CYS A 64 -5.74 -5.85 9.71
N SER A 65 -6.58 -4.89 9.28
CA SER A 65 -6.66 -4.43 7.89
C SER A 65 -6.56 -2.90 7.77
N LEU A 66 -6.18 -2.43 6.59
CA LEU A 66 -6.14 -1.02 6.21
C LEU A 66 -6.53 -0.88 4.74
N GLU A 67 -7.59 -0.12 4.46
CA GLU A 67 -7.84 0.44 3.14
C GLU A 67 -7.02 1.72 3.00
N ALA A 68 -5.95 1.66 2.20
CA ALA A 68 -5.00 2.75 2.09
C ALA A 68 -5.19 3.54 0.80
N SER A 69 -5.08 4.86 0.88
CA SER A 69 -5.16 5.74 -0.28
C SER A 69 -4.22 6.93 -0.20
N TRP A 70 -3.70 7.32 -1.36
CA TRP A 70 -2.86 8.49 -1.61
C TRP A 70 -2.97 8.93 -3.08
N PRO A 71 -2.55 10.16 -3.43
CA PRO A 71 -2.47 10.66 -4.82
C PRO A 71 -1.54 9.83 -5.71
N SER A 72 -1.80 9.77 -7.01
CA SER A 72 -1.03 8.95 -7.97
C SER A 72 0.44 9.37 -8.17
N ASP A 73 0.83 10.55 -7.71
CA ASP A 73 2.17 11.13 -7.80
C ASP A 73 2.92 11.09 -6.45
N TYR A 74 2.40 10.34 -5.48
CA TYR A 74 3.05 10.17 -4.18
C TYR A 74 4.33 9.36 -4.31
N GLY A 75 5.38 9.79 -3.60
CA GLY A 75 6.65 9.07 -3.54
C GLY A 75 6.54 7.76 -2.75
N ASP A 76 7.69 7.23 -2.35
CA ASP A 76 7.74 6.01 -1.54
C ASP A 76 6.98 6.14 -0.22
N ILE A 77 6.33 5.05 0.17
CA ILE A 77 5.54 4.92 1.40
C ILE A 77 6.12 3.78 2.24
N TYR A 78 6.07 3.93 3.56
CA TYR A 78 6.62 3.00 4.51
C TYR A 78 5.53 2.52 5.46
N PHE A 79 5.26 1.22 5.46
CA PHE A 79 4.45 0.56 6.47
C PHE A 79 5.31 0.31 7.72
N GLY A 80 5.08 1.12 8.75
CA GLY A 80 5.84 1.15 9.98
C GLY A 80 5.63 -0.08 10.86
N ALA A 81 6.52 -0.25 11.85
CA ALA A 81 6.46 -1.35 12.82
C ALA A 81 5.25 -1.26 13.78
N ASP A 82 4.60 -0.10 13.82
CA ASP A 82 3.35 0.22 14.50
C ASP A 82 2.11 0.01 13.61
N ASN A 83 2.29 -0.55 12.41
CA ASN A 83 1.26 -0.81 11.41
C ASN A 83 0.59 0.46 10.83
N CYS A 84 1.32 1.58 10.78
CA CYS A 84 0.86 2.82 10.15
C CYS A 84 1.65 3.17 8.89
N LEU A 85 1.07 3.98 8.00
CA LEU A 85 1.71 4.47 6.79
C LEU A 85 2.44 5.79 7.03
N TYR A 86 3.66 5.86 6.51
CA TYR A 86 4.54 7.02 6.58
C TYR A 86 5.08 7.39 5.21
N ASP A 87 5.33 8.68 4.99
CA ASP A 87 6.10 9.14 3.83
C ASP A 87 7.61 8.92 4.03
N SER A 88 8.41 9.29 3.04
CA SER A 88 9.88 9.21 3.10
C SER A 88 10.55 10.12 4.13
N ASN A 89 9.82 11.08 4.70
CA ASN A 89 10.29 11.93 5.80
C ASN A 89 9.91 11.37 7.17
N GLY A 90 9.22 10.22 7.23
CA GLY A 90 8.70 9.64 8.46
C GLY A 90 7.45 10.36 8.99
N GLN A 91 6.78 11.15 8.16
CA GLN A 91 5.50 11.77 8.51
C GLN A 91 4.36 10.79 8.28
N ASN A 92 3.51 10.62 9.28
CA ASN A 92 2.35 9.74 9.15
C ASN A 92 1.37 10.28 8.10
N ILE A 93 0.96 9.42 7.17
CA ILE A 93 0.07 9.79 6.07
C ILE A 93 -1.38 9.81 6.57
N ASN A 94 -1.82 10.97 7.05
CA ASN A 94 -3.21 11.23 7.46
C ASN A 94 -3.77 10.29 8.56
N GLY A 95 -2.92 9.75 9.44
CA GLY A 95 -3.35 8.81 10.48
C GLY A 95 -3.71 7.42 9.96
N GLN A 96 -3.31 7.07 8.73
CA GLN A 96 -3.63 5.77 8.13
C GLN A 96 -2.87 4.66 8.85
N CYS A 97 -3.59 3.96 9.71
CA CYS A 97 -3.09 2.85 10.51
C CYS A 97 -4.01 1.65 10.36
N CYS A 98 -3.40 0.48 10.25
CA CYS A 98 -4.08 -0.79 10.28
C CYS A 98 -4.82 -0.97 11.61
N LYS A 99 -6.07 -1.39 11.53
CA LYS A 99 -6.94 -1.59 12.70
C LYS A 99 -7.54 -2.98 12.65
N ASP A 100 -7.80 -3.55 13.82
CA ASP A 100 -8.57 -4.79 13.92
C ASP A 100 -10.07 -4.44 13.93
N PRO A 101 -10.84 -4.75 12.88
CA PRO A 101 -12.29 -4.59 12.90
C PRO A 101 -13.00 -5.71 13.67
N GLY A 102 -12.27 -6.70 14.21
CA GLY A 102 -12.78 -7.84 14.98
C GLY A 102 -13.18 -9.04 14.11
N ASP A 103 -13.70 -8.79 12.91
CA ASP A 103 -14.20 -9.84 12.00
C ASP A 103 -13.50 -9.85 10.64
N LEU A 104 -12.19 -10.07 10.65
CA LEU A 104 -11.42 -10.30 9.43
C LEU A 104 -11.56 -11.74 8.95
N SER A 105 -11.84 -11.91 7.66
CA SER A 105 -11.75 -13.18 6.95
C SER A 105 -10.31 -13.70 6.92
N GLU A 106 -10.14 -15.01 6.78
CA GLU A 106 -8.82 -15.58 6.51
C GLU A 106 -8.34 -15.14 5.13
N VAL A 107 -7.06 -14.76 5.05
CA VAL A 107 -6.36 -14.42 3.80
C VAL A 107 -5.12 -15.29 3.67
N LYS A 108 -4.49 -15.27 2.49
CA LYS A 108 -3.27 -16.04 2.26
C LYS A 108 -2.19 -15.61 3.26
N ASN A 109 -1.59 -16.57 3.95
CA ASN A 109 -0.54 -16.32 4.93
C ASN A 109 0.75 -15.88 4.21
N PRO A 110 1.28 -14.66 4.43
CA PRO A 110 2.48 -14.20 3.75
C PRO A 110 3.76 -14.94 4.18
N TYR A 111 3.71 -15.67 5.31
CA TYR A 111 4.78 -16.54 5.80
C TYR A 111 4.69 -17.97 5.25
N TYR A 112 3.59 -18.36 4.61
CA TYR A 112 3.44 -19.68 4.02
C TYR A 112 4.26 -19.78 2.72
N GLY A 113 5.08 -20.83 2.62
CA GLY A 113 5.98 -21.11 1.52
C GLY A 113 6.86 -22.32 1.78
#